data_AF-F9UKF7-F1
#
_entry.id   AF-F9UKF7-F1
#
_cell.length_a   1.000
_cell.length_b   1.000
_cell.length_c   1.000
_cell.angle_alpha   90.00
_cell.angle_beta   90.00
_cell.angle_gamma   90.00
#
_symmetry.space_group_name_H-M   'P 1'
#
loop_
_entity.id
_entity.type
_entity.pdbx_description
1 polymer ?
#
loop_
_entity_poly.entity_id
_entity_poly.type
_entity_poly.pdbx_seq_one_letter_code
_entity_poly.pdbx_strand_id
1 'polypeptide(L)'
;MKSNLKYLVERDEKMRLKAYYQYKKEPKLCTVTSHKNGHITDYFEIESSYIFLDKKFKTYDDLVNLIDTKIVTAPRGYQIDLESFTSDDLNFEDVLKAFVSRLVFYEARLFSKKKEQINKNEFSLLFPSYEYESLFQRYLTIAQARNDVRNLQIMPENYCNSEQLAKYIQDDFQNIEHLSVKVLSKKEIEELGMGLLLSVNRGSTFEPRVVIVEYTPRPEVKDKVAIVGKGITFDTGGVNTKGYYMEGMKYDMSGSVIAAYAVKALAQLKIKKNAAAVMMITDNRQDGNASLPENVYQAMSGHSVEVTDTDAEGRLVLADGLYYAATKLEPTALVDVATLTGTMVRVLGSAYTGVYATDDKLWNLFNQAAKAGREKVWRMPMHNDFHEANTESLVADLNNYSSSGKSDCNSAAMFLKEFTNKVPFIHCDVAGTADIKGKPQGVLVDTLVEFLASYQVKKVS
;
A
#
# COMPACT_ATOMS: atom_id res chain seq x y z
N MET A 1 -10.03 -13.50 -1.75
CA MET A 1 -10.28 -14.67 -2.65
C MET A 1 -9.00 -14.91 -3.44
N LYS A 2 -8.48 -16.13 -3.50
CA LYS A 2 -7.24 -16.42 -4.24
C LYS A 2 -7.47 -16.25 -5.75
N SER A 3 -6.51 -15.67 -6.47
CA SER A 3 -6.58 -15.53 -7.94
C SER A 3 -6.49 -16.90 -8.60
N ASN A 4 -7.17 -17.06 -9.73
CA ASN A 4 -7.17 -18.27 -10.56
C ASN A 4 -6.10 -18.25 -11.65
N LEU A 5 -5.26 -17.20 -11.69
CA LEU A 5 -4.20 -17.08 -12.68
C LEU A 5 -3.24 -18.27 -12.54
N LYS A 6 -3.11 -19.03 -13.63
CA LYS A 6 -2.24 -20.20 -13.70
C LYS A 6 -1.14 -19.98 -14.72
N TYR A 7 -0.01 -20.65 -14.50
CA TYR A 7 1.06 -20.77 -15.47
C TYR A 7 1.14 -22.21 -15.99
N LEU A 8 1.64 -22.36 -17.22
CA LEU A 8 1.90 -23.64 -17.89
C LEU A 8 3.21 -23.50 -18.68
N VAL A 9 3.94 -24.60 -18.89
CA VAL A 9 5.06 -24.64 -19.85
C VAL A 9 4.64 -25.21 -21.21
N GLU A 10 3.40 -25.70 -21.29
CA GLU A 10 2.78 -26.23 -22.49
C GLU A 10 1.53 -25.42 -22.85
N ARG A 11 1.10 -25.60 -24.09
CA ARG A 11 -0.06 -24.90 -24.62
C ARG A 11 -1.36 -25.40 -23.98
N ASP A 12 -2.28 -24.48 -23.67
CA ASP A 12 -3.67 -24.83 -23.32
C ASP A 12 -4.64 -24.61 -24.49
N GLU A 13 -5.94 -24.84 -24.24
CA GLU A 13 -7.01 -24.73 -25.24
C GLU A 13 -7.31 -23.29 -25.72
N LYS A 14 -6.72 -22.26 -25.10
CA LYS A 14 -6.97 -20.87 -25.49
C LYS A 14 -6.17 -20.48 -26.72
N MET A 15 -6.60 -19.39 -27.36
CA MET A 15 -5.78 -18.68 -28.34
C MET A 15 -4.51 -18.18 -27.65
N ARG A 16 -3.35 -18.42 -28.28
CA ARG A 16 -2.07 -17.95 -27.75
C ARG A 16 -1.80 -16.52 -28.17
N LEU A 17 -1.76 -15.58 -27.23
CA LEU A 17 -1.42 -14.18 -27.51
C LEU A 17 0.10 -13.97 -27.47
N LYS A 18 0.65 -13.49 -28.60
CA LYS A 18 2.07 -13.18 -28.79
C LYS A 18 2.28 -11.71 -29.08
N ALA A 19 3.36 -11.13 -28.58
CA ALA A 19 3.82 -9.83 -29.05
C ALA A 19 4.47 -9.92 -30.43
N TYR A 20 4.10 -9.01 -31.32
CA TYR A 20 4.74 -8.78 -32.61
C TYR A 20 5.35 -7.37 -32.62
N TYR A 21 6.67 -7.31 -32.47
CA TYR A 21 7.41 -6.06 -32.52
C TYR A 21 7.69 -5.66 -33.96
N GLN A 22 7.43 -4.39 -34.30
CA GLN A 22 7.64 -3.83 -35.64
C GLN A 22 9.06 -4.06 -36.21
N TYR A 23 10.08 -4.19 -35.35
CA TYR A 23 11.47 -4.40 -35.75
C TYR A 23 11.86 -5.89 -35.89
N LYS A 24 11.02 -6.83 -35.45
CA LYS A 24 11.22 -8.27 -35.66
C LYS A 24 10.62 -8.67 -37.01
N LYS A 25 11.21 -9.67 -37.67
CA LYS A 25 10.73 -10.18 -38.96
C LYS A 25 9.29 -10.69 -38.80
N GLU A 26 8.41 -10.34 -39.74
CA GLU A 26 7.02 -10.81 -39.73
C GLU A 26 6.96 -12.35 -39.64
N PRO A 27 6.07 -12.89 -38.79
CA PRO A 27 5.83 -14.32 -38.76
C PRO A 27 5.44 -14.79 -40.17
N LYS A 28 6.15 -15.80 -40.71
CA LYS A 28 5.96 -16.30 -42.09
C LYS A 28 4.53 -16.76 -42.42
N LEU A 29 3.69 -16.97 -41.39
CA LEU A 29 2.31 -17.47 -41.47
C LEU A 29 1.25 -16.35 -41.44
N CYS A 30 1.65 -15.07 -41.34
CA CYS A 30 0.74 -13.95 -41.10
C CYS A 30 0.84 -12.92 -42.24
N THR A 31 -0.06 -13.00 -43.23
CA THR A 31 -0.05 -12.10 -44.41
C THR A 31 -0.79 -10.77 -44.19
N VAL A 32 -1.60 -10.64 -43.12
CA VAL A 32 -2.45 -9.47 -42.84
C VAL A 32 -2.47 -9.12 -41.34
N THR A 33 -1.30 -8.89 -40.72
CA THR A 33 -1.28 -8.40 -39.32
C THR A 33 -1.51 -6.90 -39.29
N SER A 34 -2.43 -6.42 -38.44
CA SER A 34 -2.62 -4.99 -38.26
C SER A 34 -1.37 -4.34 -37.67
N HIS A 35 -0.88 -3.27 -38.29
CA HIS A 35 0.25 -2.47 -37.77
C HIS A 35 -0.23 -1.29 -36.89
N LYS A 36 -1.45 -1.35 -36.38
CA LYS A 36 -1.95 -0.39 -35.39
C LYS A 36 -1.45 -0.80 -34.00
N ASN A 37 -0.71 0.07 -33.32
CA ASN A 37 -0.14 -0.22 -32.00
C ASN A 37 -1.21 -0.70 -31.00
N GLY A 38 -0.92 -1.81 -30.32
CA GLY A 38 -1.80 -2.48 -29.37
C GLY A 38 -3.01 -3.19 -29.99
N HIS A 39 -3.10 -3.32 -31.31
CA HIS A 39 -4.17 -4.08 -31.96
C HIS A 39 -3.84 -5.57 -31.95
N ILE A 40 -4.82 -6.39 -31.55
CA ILE A 40 -4.74 -7.86 -31.55
C ILE A 40 -5.33 -8.37 -32.86
N THR A 41 -4.56 -9.16 -33.60
CA THR A 41 -5.00 -9.86 -34.82
C THR A 41 -5.08 -11.36 -34.55
N ASP A 42 -6.25 -11.96 -34.78
CA ASP A 42 -6.50 -13.40 -34.57
C ASP A 42 -6.16 -14.23 -35.83
N TYR A 43 -5.46 -15.34 -35.65
CA TYR A 43 -5.20 -16.35 -36.68
C TYR A 43 -5.69 -17.72 -36.19
N PHE A 44 -6.96 -18.02 -36.46
CA PHE A 44 -7.61 -19.23 -35.95
C PHE A 44 -7.01 -20.53 -36.48
N GLU A 45 -6.48 -20.54 -37.71
CA GLU A 45 -5.87 -21.75 -38.33
C GLU A 45 -4.64 -22.25 -37.57
N ILE A 46 -3.93 -21.35 -36.88
CA ILE A 46 -2.74 -21.65 -36.07
C ILE A 46 -2.99 -21.36 -34.58
N GLU A 47 -4.25 -21.12 -34.22
CA GLU A 47 -4.74 -20.86 -32.87
C GLU A 47 -3.88 -19.85 -32.09
N SER A 48 -3.41 -18.81 -32.80
CA SER A 48 -2.52 -17.79 -32.27
C SER A 48 -3.04 -16.39 -32.61
N SER A 49 -2.85 -15.45 -31.70
CA SER A 49 -3.17 -14.04 -31.86
C SER A 49 -1.90 -13.22 -31.67
N TYR A 50 -1.76 -12.13 -32.43
CA TYR A 50 -0.60 -11.25 -32.33
C TYR A 50 -1.02 -9.85 -31.95
N ILE A 51 -0.41 -9.30 -30.90
CA ILE A 51 -0.53 -7.87 -30.56
C ILE A 51 0.64 -7.10 -31.17
N PHE A 52 0.34 -6.13 -32.03
CA PHE A 52 1.38 -5.32 -32.67
C PHE A 52 1.93 -4.27 -31.73
N LEU A 53 3.25 -4.20 -31.61
CA LEU A 53 3.99 -3.24 -30.78
C LEU A 53 4.92 -2.41 -31.67
N ASP A 54 4.71 -1.09 -31.67
CA ASP A 54 5.54 -0.17 -32.45
C ASP A 54 6.91 0.07 -31.80
N LYS A 55 7.80 0.78 -32.50
CA LYS A 55 9.16 1.09 -32.01
C LYS A 55 9.22 1.96 -30.73
N LYS A 56 8.11 2.57 -30.31
CA LYS A 56 8.06 3.39 -29.09
C LYS A 56 7.83 2.54 -27.85
N PHE A 57 7.27 1.34 -28.01
CA PHE A 57 7.10 0.39 -26.90
C PHE A 57 8.47 -0.12 -26.43
N LYS A 58 8.89 0.30 -25.24
CA LYS A 58 10.22 -0.06 -24.71
C LYS A 58 10.23 -0.32 -23.21
N THR A 59 9.41 0.39 -22.45
CA THR A 59 9.55 0.46 -21.00
C THR A 59 8.58 -0.46 -20.28
N TYR A 60 8.86 -0.70 -18.99
CA TYR A 60 7.93 -1.42 -18.11
C TYR A 60 6.57 -0.71 -18.03
N ASP A 61 6.57 0.63 -18.00
CA ASP A 61 5.36 1.43 -17.98
C ASP A 61 4.54 1.28 -19.28
N ASP A 62 5.20 1.15 -20.44
CA ASP A 62 4.53 0.85 -21.71
C ASP A 62 3.84 -0.52 -21.67
N LEU A 63 4.52 -1.53 -21.11
CA LEU A 63 3.96 -2.87 -20.94
C LEU A 63 2.75 -2.87 -20.00
N VAL A 64 2.84 -2.21 -18.85
CA VAL A 64 1.72 -2.07 -17.92
C VAL A 64 0.53 -1.38 -18.61
N ASN A 65 0.78 -0.27 -19.31
CA ASN A 65 -0.28 0.45 -20.02
C ASN A 65 -0.91 -0.39 -21.15
N LEU A 66 -0.11 -1.19 -21.87
CA LEU A 66 -0.61 -2.12 -22.88
C LEU A 66 -1.53 -3.18 -22.25
N ILE A 67 -1.11 -3.77 -21.14
CA ILE A 67 -1.91 -4.78 -20.44
C ILE A 67 -3.25 -4.18 -20.01
N ASP A 68 -3.22 -3.03 -19.33
CA ASP A 68 -4.38 -2.34 -18.77
C ASP A 68 -5.40 -1.87 -19.81
N THR A 69 -4.92 -1.43 -20.98
CA THR A 69 -5.78 -0.79 -21.98
C THR A 69 -6.16 -1.69 -23.14
N LYS A 70 -5.40 -2.76 -23.42
CA LYS A 70 -5.59 -3.64 -24.59
C LYS A 70 -5.80 -5.10 -24.23
N ILE A 71 -5.07 -5.65 -23.26
CA ILE A 71 -5.10 -7.09 -22.99
C ILE A 71 -6.25 -7.45 -22.05
N VAL A 72 -6.36 -6.77 -20.89
CA VAL A 72 -7.45 -7.06 -19.93
C VAL A 72 -8.82 -6.69 -20.48
N THR A 73 -8.87 -5.75 -21.42
CA THR A 73 -10.08 -5.28 -22.11
C THR A 73 -10.39 -6.04 -23.39
N ALA A 74 -9.57 -7.03 -23.75
CA ALA A 74 -9.75 -7.80 -24.97
C ALA A 74 -11.09 -8.57 -24.95
N PRO A 75 -11.64 -8.96 -26.11
CA PRO A 75 -12.95 -9.60 -26.19
C PRO A 75 -12.98 -11.05 -25.65
N ARG A 76 -11.82 -11.65 -25.37
CA ARG A 76 -11.66 -13.03 -24.88
C ARG A 76 -10.45 -13.15 -23.95
N GLY A 77 -10.41 -14.24 -23.19
CA GLY A 77 -9.19 -14.69 -22.51
C GLY A 77 -8.17 -15.32 -23.46
N TYR A 78 -6.89 -15.26 -23.09
CA TYR A 78 -5.78 -15.80 -23.88
C TYR A 78 -4.81 -16.58 -22.99
N GLN A 79 -4.08 -17.51 -23.60
CA GLN A 79 -2.81 -17.95 -23.05
C GLN A 79 -1.74 -16.95 -23.49
N ILE A 80 -1.14 -16.23 -22.55
CA ILE A 80 -0.14 -15.20 -22.82
C ILE A 80 1.24 -15.85 -22.95
N ASP A 81 1.84 -15.76 -24.13
CA ASP A 81 3.22 -16.19 -24.38
C ASP A 81 4.19 -15.13 -23.84
N LEU A 82 4.64 -15.29 -22.59
CA LEU A 82 5.44 -14.27 -21.91
C LEU A 82 6.79 -14.03 -22.60
N GLU A 83 7.43 -15.08 -23.11
CA GLU A 83 8.72 -14.96 -23.79
C GLU A 83 8.61 -14.02 -25.00
N SER A 84 7.48 -14.07 -25.72
CA SER A 84 7.26 -13.19 -26.86
C SER A 84 7.28 -11.70 -26.52
N PHE A 85 6.91 -11.30 -25.28
CA PHE A 85 6.89 -9.90 -24.80
C PHE A 85 8.25 -9.41 -24.26
N THR A 86 9.30 -10.21 -24.36
CA THR A 86 10.66 -9.78 -24.00
C THR A 86 11.29 -8.94 -25.10
N SER A 87 12.14 -7.99 -24.68
CA SER A 87 12.92 -7.10 -25.54
C SER A 87 14.28 -6.79 -24.92
N ASP A 88 15.12 -6.03 -25.62
CA ASP A 88 16.43 -5.60 -25.11
C ASP A 88 16.30 -4.76 -23.81
N ASP A 89 15.16 -4.09 -23.63
CA ASP A 89 14.85 -3.23 -22.48
C ASP A 89 13.95 -3.92 -21.42
N LEU A 90 13.38 -5.10 -21.74
CA LEU A 90 12.45 -5.85 -20.88
C LEU A 90 12.85 -7.33 -20.82
N ASN A 91 13.42 -7.73 -19.69
CA ASN A 91 13.74 -9.13 -19.45
C ASN A 91 12.48 -9.93 -19.07
N PHE A 92 12.62 -11.26 -18.99
CA PHE A 92 11.50 -12.14 -18.66
C PHE A 92 10.90 -11.86 -17.28
N GLU A 93 11.71 -11.50 -16.29
CA GLU A 93 11.25 -11.18 -14.94
C GLU A 93 10.38 -9.91 -14.92
N ASP A 94 10.77 -8.87 -15.66
CA ASP A 94 9.99 -7.65 -15.84
C ASP A 94 8.63 -7.95 -16.48
N VAL A 95 8.64 -8.76 -17.53
CA VAL A 95 7.43 -9.18 -18.23
C VAL A 95 6.53 -10.00 -17.31
N LEU A 96 7.08 -10.98 -16.62
CA LEU A 96 6.36 -11.82 -15.66
C LEU A 96 5.72 -10.97 -14.56
N LYS A 97 6.50 -10.06 -13.96
CA LYS A 97 6.00 -9.16 -12.90
C LYS A 97 4.84 -8.31 -13.40
N ALA A 98 4.96 -7.70 -14.59
CA ALA A 98 3.91 -6.88 -15.17
C ALA A 98 2.62 -7.69 -15.40
N PHE A 99 2.71 -8.84 -16.06
CA PHE A 99 1.53 -9.66 -16.34
C PHE A 99 0.88 -10.20 -15.07
N VAL A 100 1.64 -10.75 -14.12
CA VAL A 100 1.08 -11.24 -12.86
C VAL A 100 0.43 -10.09 -12.09
N SER A 101 1.13 -8.97 -11.91
CA SER A 101 0.61 -7.81 -11.17
C SER A 101 -0.69 -7.29 -11.77
N ARG A 102 -0.73 -7.09 -13.10
CA ARG A 102 -1.89 -6.47 -13.76
C ARG A 102 -3.05 -7.44 -13.95
N LEU A 103 -2.83 -8.68 -14.39
CA LEU A 103 -3.93 -9.65 -14.53
C LEU A 103 -4.61 -9.92 -13.20
N VAL A 104 -3.83 -10.15 -12.13
CA VAL A 104 -4.36 -10.34 -10.78
C VAL A 104 -5.12 -9.08 -10.32
N PHE A 105 -4.62 -7.88 -10.61
CA PHE A 105 -5.31 -6.62 -10.26
C PHE A 105 -6.71 -6.50 -10.90
N TYR A 106 -6.89 -6.93 -12.16
CA TYR A 106 -8.19 -6.87 -12.85
C TYR A 106 -9.09 -8.08 -12.60
N GLU A 107 -8.54 -9.21 -12.20
CA GLU A 107 -9.31 -10.38 -11.74
C GLU A 107 -10.00 -10.15 -10.38
N ALA A 108 -9.50 -9.18 -9.60
CA ALA A 108 -9.94 -8.93 -8.23
C ALA A 108 -11.46 -8.69 -8.13
N ARG A 109 -12.13 -9.53 -7.32
CA ARG A 109 -13.52 -9.30 -6.90
C ARG A 109 -13.54 -8.46 -5.63
N LEU A 110 -13.56 -7.14 -5.82
CA LEU A 110 -13.66 -6.19 -4.73
C LEU A 110 -15.10 -6.11 -4.19
N PHE A 111 -15.25 -5.68 -2.94
CA PHE A 111 -16.55 -5.50 -2.29
C PHE A 111 -17.51 -4.70 -3.18
N SER A 112 -18.70 -5.27 -3.39
CA SER A 112 -19.78 -4.66 -4.15
C SER A 112 -21.11 -5.25 -3.70
N LYS A 113 -22.13 -4.40 -3.58
CA LYS A 113 -23.53 -4.83 -3.39
C LYS A 113 -24.31 -4.90 -4.72
N LYS A 114 -23.67 -4.58 -5.85
CA LYS A 114 -24.28 -4.73 -7.18
C LYS A 114 -24.36 -6.21 -7.55
N LYS A 115 -25.27 -6.56 -8.47
CA LYS A 115 -25.33 -7.91 -9.05
C LYS A 115 -23.95 -8.29 -9.58
N GLU A 116 -23.52 -9.51 -9.27
CA GLU A 116 -22.21 -10.01 -9.68
C GLU A 116 -22.09 -9.97 -11.20
N GLN A 117 -21.09 -9.23 -11.69
CA GLN A 117 -20.73 -9.27 -13.10
C GLN A 117 -19.73 -10.40 -13.27
N ILE A 118 -20.11 -11.41 -14.05
CA ILE A 118 -19.21 -12.51 -14.40
C ILE A 118 -18.08 -11.91 -15.26
N ASN A 119 -16.86 -11.93 -14.74
CA ASN A 119 -15.68 -11.56 -15.51
C ASN A 119 -15.48 -12.65 -16.57
N LYS A 120 -15.68 -12.31 -17.85
CA LYS A 120 -15.77 -13.30 -18.94
C LYS A 120 -14.42 -13.81 -19.44
N ASN A 121 -13.31 -13.14 -19.10
CA ASN A 121 -12.01 -13.42 -19.69
C ASN A 121 -11.09 -14.08 -18.67
N GLU A 122 -10.76 -15.35 -18.90
CA GLU A 122 -9.76 -16.08 -18.14
C GLU A 122 -8.42 -16.11 -18.88
N PHE A 123 -7.36 -15.71 -18.20
CA PHE A 123 -6.00 -15.70 -18.75
C PHE A 123 -5.16 -16.83 -18.14
N SER A 124 -4.22 -17.35 -18.91
CA SER A 124 -3.17 -18.24 -18.44
C SER A 124 -1.82 -17.74 -18.96
N LEU A 125 -0.73 -18.04 -18.26
CA LEU A 125 0.62 -17.65 -18.66
C LEU A 125 1.35 -18.85 -19.25
N LEU A 126 2.02 -18.68 -20.39
CA LEU A 126 2.92 -19.67 -20.97
C LEU A 126 4.37 -19.27 -20.65
N PHE A 127 5.06 -20.14 -19.93
CA PHE A 127 6.46 -20.00 -19.54
C PHE A 127 7.37 -20.80 -20.48
N PRO A 128 8.62 -20.36 -20.69
CA PRO A 128 9.60 -21.13 -21.46
C PRO A 128 10.12 -22.35 -20.66
N SER A 129 10.10 -22.30 -19.32
CA SER A 129 10.54 -23.38 -18.44
C SER A 129 9.91 -23.27 -17.04
N TYR A 130 10.04 -24.33 -16.23
CA TYR A 130 9.58 -24.35 -14.83
C TYR A 130 10.45 -23.55 -13.85
N GLU A 131 11.61 -23.02 -14.27
CA GLU A 131 12.53 -22.31 -13.36
C GLU A 131 11.91 -21.04 -12.76
N TYR A 132 10.92 -20.46 -13.44
CA TYR A 132 10.21 -19.25 -13.03
C TYR A 132 9.05 -19.50 -12.06
N GLU A 133 8.78 -20.75 -11.67
CA GLU A 133 7.68 -21.07 -10.75
C GLU A 133 7.79 -20.31 -9.42
N SER A 134 8.98 -20.33 -8.80
CA SER A 134 9.21 -19.65 -7.52
C SER A 134 8.97 -18.15 -7.61
N LEU A 135 9.40 -17.54 -8.71
CA LEU A 135 9.24 -16.11 -8.98
C LEU A 135 7.78 -15.76 -9.26
N PHE A 136 7.07 -16.59 -10.02
CA PHE A 136 5.62 -16.46 -10.22
C PHE A 136 4.86 -16.51 -8.90
N GLN A 137 5.15 -17.49 -8.03
CA GLN A 137 4.49 -17.59 -6.72
C GLN A 137 4.77 -16.36 -5.84
N ARG A 138 5.99 -15.81 -5.92
CA ARG A 138 6.33 -14.55 -5.25
C ARG A 138 5.44 -13.41 -5.72
N TYR A 139 5.41 -13.15 -7.03
CA TYR A 139 4.61 -12.06 -7.60
C TYR A 139 3.11 -12.26 -7.41
N LEU A 140 2.62 -13.50 -7.49
CA LEU A 140 1.22 -13.83 -7.27
C LEU A 140 0.81 -13.51 -5.82
N THR A 141 1.64 -13.90 -4.84
CA THR A 141 1.36 -13.64 -3.42
C THR A 141 1.31 -12.14 -3.13
N ILE A 142 2.26 -11.37 -3.64
CA ILE A 142 2.29 -9.91 -3.47
C ILE A 142 1.08 -9.24 -4.15
N ALA A 143 0.76 -9.64 -5.39
CA ALA A 143 -0.38 -9.10 -6.11
C ALA A 143 -1.74 -9.46 -5.45
N GLN A 144 -1.85 -10.64 -4.83
CA GLN A 144 -3.02 -11.03 -4.04
C GLN A 144 -3.14 -10.18 -2.77
N ALA A 145 -2.05 -9.98 -2.04
CA ALA A 145 -2.04 -9.10 -0.86
C ALA A 145 -2.45 -7.66 -1.23
N ARG A 146 -1.97 -7.15 -2.37
CA ARG A 146 -2.41 -5.86 -2.93
C ARG A 146 -3.92 -5.82 -3.15
N ASN A 147 -4.51 -6.89 -3.68
CA ASN A 147 -5.96 -6.96 -3.89
C ASN A 147 -6.76 -7.09 -2.61
N ASP A 148 -6.25 -7.80 -1.61
CA ASP A 148 -6.89 -7.88 -0.30
C ASP A 148 -6.92 -6.49 0.37
N VAL A 149 -5.83 -5.71 0.27
CA VAL A 149 -5.81 -4.29 0.64
C VAL A 149 -6.88 -3.50 -0.12
N ARG A 150 -6.91 -3.63 -1.46
CA ARG A 150 -7.89 -2.92 -2.30
C ARG A 150 -9.33 -3.25 -1.93
N ASN A 151 -9.58 -4.50 -1.55
CA ASN A 151 -10.90 -4.97 -1.17
C ASN A 151 -11.37 -4.28 0.12
N LEU A 152 -10.49 -4.13 1.12
CA LEU A 152 -10.82 -3.40 2.35
C LEU A 152 -10.94 -1.89 2.13
N GLN A 153 -10.04 -1.30 1.33
CA GLN A 153 -10.08 0.11 0.95
C GLN A 153 -11.44 0.53 0.34
N ILE A 154 -12.04 -0.31 -0.51
CA ILE A 154 -13.31 0.03 -1.17
C ILE A 154 -14.52 -0.15 -0.24
N MET A 155 -14.40 -0.89 0.87
CA MET A 155 -15.53 -1.16 1.75
C MET A 155 -16.01 0.16 2.37
N PRO A 156 -17.32 0.47 2.30
CA PRO A 156 -17.86 1.62 3.01
C PRO A 156 -17.85 1.34 4.52
N GLU A 157 -17.75 2.41 5.31
CA GLU A 157 -17.57 2.35 6.77
C GLU A 157 -18.65 1.52 7.47
N ASN A 158 -19.90 1.56 7.02
CA ASN A 158 -20.99 0.77 7.61
C ASN A 158 -20.85 -0.76 7.46
N TYR A 159 -19.88 -1.22 6.66
CA TYR A 159 -19.47 -2.62 6.55
C TYR A 159 -18.02 -2.87 7.00
N CYS A 160 -17.26 -1.81 7.28
CA CYS A 160 -15.85 -1.87 7.65
C CYS A 160 -15.49 -0.73 8.61
N ASN A 161 -16.17 -0.69 9.75
CA ASN A 161 -15.80 0.19 10.87
C ASN A 161 -14.59 -0.37 11.64
N SER A 162 -14.15 0.33 12.68
CA SER A 162 -12.95 -0.02 13.44
C SER A 162 -12.95 -1.43 14.02
N GLU A 163 -14.08 -1.85 14.60
CA GLU A 163 -14.24 -3.16 15.21
C GLU A 163 -14.30 -4.28 14.17
N GLN A 164 -15.05 -4.04 13.08
CA GLN A 164 -15.19 -4.98 11.96
C GLN A 164 -13.86 -5.18 11.23
N LEU A 165 -13.10 -4.10 10.99
CA LEU A 165 -11.79 -4.19 10.36
C LEU A 165 -10.81 -4.99 11.25
N ALA A 166 -10.78 -4.73 12.56
CA ALA A 166 -9.92 -5.48 13.47
C ALA A 166 -10.28 -6.98 13.49
N LYS A 167 -11.57 -7.31 13.52
CA LYS A 167 -12.04 -8.70 13.44
C LYS A 167 -11.68 -9.36 12.11
N TYR A 168 -11.85 -8.65 11.00
CA TYR A 168 -11.50 -9.14 9.67
C TYR A 168 -10.03 -9.54 9.58
N ILE A 169 -9.13 -8.66 10.05
CA ILE A 169 -7.69 -8.95 10.05
C ILE A 169 -7.37 -10.14 10.95
N GLN A 170 -7.96 -10.19 12.15
CA GLN A 170 -7.76 -11.32 13.07
C GLN A 170 -8.17 -12.66 12.45
N ASP A 171 -9.24 -12.70 11.64
CA ASP A 171 -9.71 -13.92 10.98
C ASP A 171 -8.87 -14.30 9.76
N ASP A 172 -8.53 -13.33 8.92
CA ASP A 172 -7.83 -13.54 7.65
C ASP A 172 -6.34 -13.91 7.84
N PHE A 173 -5.76 -13.61 9.01
CA PHE A 173 -4.34 -13.82 9.30
C PHE A 173 -4.08 -15.10 10.12
N GLN A 174 -5.12 -15.87 10.43
CA GLN A 174 -5.00 -17.13 11.18
C GLN A 174 -4.23 -18.19 10.39
N ASN A 175 -3.64 -19.14 11.10
CA ASN A 175 -2.99 -20.33 10.54
C ASN A 175 -1.80 -20.02 9.60
N ILE A 176 -1.15 -18.87 9.77
CA ILE A 176 0.11 -18.54 9.10
C ILE A 176 1.26 -18.76 10.09
N GLU A 177 2.25 -19.56 9.70
CA GLU A 177 3.38 -19.93 10.53
C GLU A 177 4.20 -18.70 10.97
N HIS A 178 4.55 -18.64 12.25
CA HIS A 178 5.27 -17.52 12.91
C HIS A 178 4.58 -16.15 12.87
N LEU A 179 3.32 -16.08 12.44
CA LEU A 179 2.52 -14.86 12.42
C LEU A 179 1.53 -14.86 13.59
N SER A 180 1.56 -13.82 14.42
CA SER A 180 0.60 -13.63 15.51
C SER A 180 -0.16 -12.32 15.35
N VAL A 181 -1.44 -12.31 15.73
CA VAL A 181 -2.29 -11.12 15.73
C VAL A 181 -2.83 -10.87 17.13
N LYS A 182 -2.59 -9.67 17.68
CA LYS A 182 -3.17 -9.17 18.92
C LYS A 182 -4.07 -7.97 18.60
N VAL A 183 -5.25 -7.92 19.19
CA VAL A 183 -6.18 -6.79 19.08
C VAL A 183 -6.36 -6.17 20.45
N LEU A 184 -6.04 -4.88 20.59
CA LEU A 184 -6.28 -4.12 21.80
C LEU A 184 -7.68 -3.53 21.79
N SER A 185 -8.41 -3.77 22.88
CA SER A 185 -9.69 -3.13 23.19
C SER A 185 -9.51 -1.68 23.62
N LYS A 186 -10.60 -0.90 23.64
CA LYS A 186 -10.60 0.48 24.14
C LYS A 186 -10.00 0.59 25.55
N LYS A 187 -10.35 -0.34 26.44
CA LYS A 187 -9.84 -0.37 27.81
C LYS A 187 -8.32 -0.53 27.85
N GLU A 188 -7.75 -1.43 27.05
CA GLU A 188 -6.29 -1.61 26.97
C GLU A 188 -5.60 -0.37 26.36
N ILE A 189 -6.25 0.30 25.41
CA ILE A 189 -5.77 1.56 24.81
C ILE A 189 -5.74 2.68 25.86
N GLU A 190 -6.77 2.77 26.71
CA GLU A 190 -6.82 3.69 27.86
C GLU A 190 -5.73 3.39 28.90
N GLU A 191 -5.53 2.11 29.25
CA GLU A 191 -4.47 1.68 30.18
C GLU A 191 -3.05 1.96 29.65
N LEU A 192 -2.87 1.94 28.33
CA LEU A 192 -1.60 2.31 27.68
C LEU A 192 -1.38 3.83 27.60
N GLY A 193 -2.38 4.65 27.90
CA GLY A 193 -2.29 6.11 27.83
C GLY A 193 -2.22 6.65 26.40
N MET A 194 -2.83 5.97 25.43
CA MET A 194 -2.90 6.43 24.02
C MET A 194 -3.91 7.57 23.85
N GLY A 195 -3.67 8.69 24.51
CA GLY A 195 -4.61 9.81 24.59
C GLY A 195 -4.84 10.52 23.26
N LEU A 196 -3.93 10.44 22.30
CA LEU A 196 -4.12 11.03 20.97
C LEU A 196 -5.01 10.15 20.09
N LEU A 197 -4.87 8.82 20.15
CA LEU A 197 -5.85 7.93 19.51
C LEU A 197 -7.24 8.10 20.13
N LEU A 198 -7.30 8.16 21.46
CA LEU A 198 -8.56 8.32 22.17
C LEU A 198 -9.21 9.67 21.89
N SER A 199 -8.44 10.75 21.71
CA SER A 199 -8.97 12.08 21.39
C SER A 199 -9.69 12.11 20.03
N VAL A 200 -9.13 11.44 19.02
CA VAL A 200 -9.75 11.30 17.69
C VAL A 200 -11.05 10.47 17.78
N ASN A 201 -11.04 9.40 18.56
CA ASN A 201 -12.21 8.51 18.69
C ASN A 201 -13.38 9.14 19.48
N ARG A 202 -13.20 10.24 20.23
CA ARG A 202 -14.21 10.71 21.21
C ARG A 202 -15.60 11.00 20.63
N GLY A 203 -15.68 11.38 19.36
CA GLY A 203 -16.94 11.64 18.65
C GLY A 203 -17.57 10.38 18.03
N SER A 204 -16.97 9.22 18.22
CA SER A 204 -17.39 7.98 17.57
C SER A 204 -18.42 7.20 18.36
N THR A 205 -19.29 6.50 17.62
CA THR A 205 -20.15 5.44 18.14
C THR A 205 -19.47 4.07 18.15
N PHE A 206 -18.32 3.93 17.48
CA PHE A 206 -17.54 2.70 17.43
C PHE A 206 -16.27 2.86 18.24
N GLU A 207 -15.89 1.83 18.98
CA GLU A 207 -14.67 1.88 19.78
C GLU A 207 -13.40 1.82 18.91
N PRO A 208 -12.29 2.44 19.34
CA PRO A 208 -11.04 2.32 18.62
C PRO A 208 -10.46 0.92 18.84
N ARG A 209 -9.61 0.50 17.91
CA ARG A 209 -8.86 -0.76 17.98
C ARG A 209 -7.42 -0.51 17.56
N VAL A 210 -6.49 -1.15 18.27
CA VAL A 210 -5.10 -1.26 17.80
C VAL A 210 -4.84 -2.72 17.48
N VAL A 211 -4.45 -3.01 16.24
CA VAL A 211 -4.12 -4.37 15.82
C VAL A 211 -2.62 -4.49 15.62
N ILE A 212 -2.00 -5.41 16.36
CA ILE A 212 -0.59 -5.72 16.27
C ILE A 212 -0.44 -7.05 15.53
N VAL A 213 0.22 -7.02 14.39
CA VAL A 213 0.59 -8.22 13.61
C VAL A 213 2.10 -8.38 13.72
N GLU A 214 2.57 -9.48 14.30
CA GLU A 214 4.01 -9.77 14.38
C GLU A 214 4.35 -11.05 13.64
N TYR A 215 5.31 -10.96 12.73
CA TYR A 215 5.93 -12.08 12.05
C TYR A 215 7.36 -12.27 12.55
N THR A 216 7.61 -13.34 13.30
CA THR A 216 8.89 -13.58 13.99
C THR A 216 9.48 -14.95 13.65
N PRO A 217 9.95 -15.16 12.40
CA PRO A 217 10.57 -16.42 11.99
C PRO A 217 11.98 -16.63 12.56
N ARG A 218 12.61 -15.58 13.12
CA ARG A 218 13.95 -15.61 13.71
C ARG A 218 13.99 -14.84 15.04
N PRO A 219 13.40 -15.36 16.13
CA PRO A 219 13.32 -14.66 17.41
C PRO A 219 14.70 -14.27 18.00
N GLU A 220 15.77 -14.95 17.60
CA GLU A 220 17.15 -14.67 18.00
C GLU A 220 17.77 -13.44 17.32
N VAL A 221 17.19 -12.96 16.21
CA VAL A 221 17.69 -11.83 15.45
C VAL A 221 16.99 -10.54 15.88
N LYS A 222 17.78 -9.54 16.31
CA LYS A 222 17.25 -8.23 16.73
C LYS A 222 16.73 -7.38 15.59
N ASP A 223 17.21 -7.58 14.36
CA ASP A 223 16.73 -6.86 13.18
C ASP A 223 15.24 -7.11 12.97
N LYS A 224 14.44 -6.09 13.32
CA LYS A 224 13.00 -6.03 13.13
C LYS A 224 12.65 -4.68 12.53
N VAL A 225 11.77 -4.67 11.54
CA VAL A 225 11.11 -3.46 11.04
C VAL A 225 9.68 -3.48 11.53
N ALA A 226 9.20 -2.37 12.10
CA ALA A 226 7.78 -2.21 12.41
C ALA A 226 7.15 -1.15 11.51
N ILE A 227 5.99 -1.46 10.96
CA ILE A 227 5.22 -0.60 10.06
C ILE A 227 3.96 -0.12 10.79
N VAL A 228 3.79 1.18 11.01
CA VAL A 228 2.61 1.75 11.64
C VAL A 228 1.69 2.34 10.57
N GLY A 229 0.41 1.98 10.56
CA GLY A 229 -0.50 2.43 9.51
C GLY A 229 -1.65 3.26 10.02
N LYS A 230 -1.96 4.38 9.34
CA LYS A 230 -3.17 5.19 9.60
C LYS A 230 -4.41 4.37 9.26
N GLY A 231 -5.31 4.19 10.24
CA GLY A 231 -6.50 3.35 10.15
C GLY A 231 -7.81 4.10 10.35
N ILE A 232 -7.94 5.31 9.78
CA ILE A 232 -9.17 6.09 9.91
C ILE A 232 -10.24 5.52 8.96
N THR A 233 -11.19 4.74 9.47
CA THR A 233 -12.17 4.01 8.64
C THR A 233 -13.14 4.94 7.91
N PHE A 234 -13.35 6.13 8.45
CA PHE A 234 -13.95 7.25 7.76
C PHE A 234 -13.57 8.55 8.45
N ASP A 235 -13.30 9.58 7.65
CA ASP A 235 -12.87 10.88 8.15
C ASP A 235 -13.86 11.99 7.76
N THR A 236 -14.59 12.53 8.74
CA THR A 236 -15.45 13.70 8.54
C THR A 236 -14.71 15.02 8.80
N GLY A 237 -13.48 14.95 9.31
CA GLY A 237 -12.72 16.05 9.89
C GLY A 237 -13.08 16.42 11.32
N GLY A 238 -13.93 15.64 11.99
CA GLY A 238 -14.44 15.99 13.31
C GLY A 238 -15.24 17.30 13.28
N VAL A 239 -14.95 18.21 14.22
CA VAL A 239 -15.61 19.54 14.26
C VAL A 239 -15.04 20.53 13.24
N ASN A 240 -13.77 20.39 12.85
CA ASN A 240 -13.17 21.01 11.66
C ASN A 240 -13.63 20.29 10.38
N THR A 241 -14.95 20.28 10.16
CA THR A 241 -15.56 19.44 9.13
C THR A 241 -15.02 19.68 7.72
N LYS A 242 -14.83 18.59 6.96
CA LYS A 242 -14.49 18.63 5.53
C LYS A 242 -15.61 19.19 4.65
N GLY A 243 -16.82 19.34 5.17
CA GLY A 243 -17.98 19.81 4.41
C GLY A 243 -18.23 18.95 3.16
N TYR A 244 -18.11 19.54 1.97
CA TYR A 244 -18.34 18.84 0.70
C TYR A 244 -17.18 17.94 0.23
N TYR A 245 -16.03 17.95 0.92
CA TYR A 245 -14.83 17.20 0.53
C TYR A 245 -14.71 15.81 1.18
N MET A 246 -15.82 15.24 1.67
CA MET A 246 -15.83 13.92 2.33
C MET A 246 -15.85 12.73 1.36
N GLU A 247 -16.10 12.95 0.07
CA GLU A 247 -16.07 11.86 -0.91
C GLU A 247 -14.67 11.24 -0.98
N GLY A 248 -14.60 9.91 -0.85
CA GLY A 248 -13.33 9.19 -0.84
C GLY A 248 -12.74 8.93 0.55
N MET A 249 -13.27 9.53 1.63
CA MET A 249 -12.68 9.38 2.98
C MET A 249 -12.80 7.98 3.60
N LYS A 250 -13.50 7.03 2.97
CA LYS A 250 -13.39 5.60 3.31
C LYS A 250 -12.00 5.00 3.02
N TYR A 251 -11.22 5.65 2.15
CA TYR A 251 -9.85 5.25 1.86
C TYR A 251 -8.86 5.68 2.95
N ASP A 252 -9.32 6.39 3.98
CA ASP A 252 -8.42 7.00 4.97
C ASP A 252 -7.82 6.01 5.99
N MET A 253 -8.20 4.74 5.85
CA MET A 253 -7.66 3.57 6.56
C MET A 253 -6.61 2.80 5.75
N SER A 254 -6.27 3.28 4.55
CA SER A 254 -5.38 2.58 3.61
C SER A 254 -4.03 2.24 4.23
N GLY A 255 -3.46 3.15 5.01
CA GLY A 255 -2.16 2.96 5.64
C GLY A 255 -2.10 1.71 6.52
N SER A 256 -3.11 1.53 7.38
CA SER A 256 -3.27 0.37 8.27
C SER A 256 -3.31 -0.95 7.51
N VAL A 257 -4.14 -1.04 6.47
CA VAL A 257 -4.23 -2.30 5.71
C VAL A 257 -3.00 -2.55 4.84
N ILE A 258 -2.40 -1.51 4.24
CA ILE A 258 -1.13 -1.66 3.51
C ILE A 258 -0.05 -2.23 4.44
N ALA A 259 0.10 -1.70 5.65
CA ALA A 259 1.07 -2.16 6.64
C ALA A 259 0.85 -3.64 7.01
N ALA A 260 -0.38 -4.02 7.37
CA ALA A 260 -0.69 -5.38 7.78
C ALA A 260 -0.48 -6.41 6.66
N TYR A 261 -0.94 -6.12 5.43
CA TYR A 261 -0.81 -7.04 4.31
C TYR A 261 0.60 -7.16 3.77
N ALA A 262 1.45 -6.14 3.90
CA ALA A 262 2.88 -6.27 3.60
C ALA A 262 3.55 -7.32 4.52
N VAL A 263 3.24 -7.28 5.82
CA VAL A 263 3.75 -8.27 6.80
C VAL A 263 3.15 -9.67 6.54
N LYS A 264 1.85 -9.75 6.24
CA LYS A 264 1.21 -11.02 5.85
C LYS A 264 1.86 -11.64 4.61
N ALA A 265 2.08 -10.85 3.57
CA ALA A 265 2.72 -11.32 2.33
C ALA A 265 4.14 -11.81 2.61
N LEU A 266 4.93 -11.09 3.41
CA LEU A 266 6.26 -11.53 3.85
C LEU A 266 6.21 -12.92 4.52
N ALA A 267 5.23 -13.12 5.40
CA ALA A 267 5.01 -14.38 6.12
C ALA A 267 4.57 -15.52 5.19
N GLN A 268 3.63 -15.26 4.27
CA GLN A 268 3.19 -16.23 3.26
C GLN A 268 4.31 -16.66 2.33
N LEU A 269 5.22 -15.73 2.00
CA LEU A 269 6.45 -16.00 1.24
C LEU A 269 7.52 -16.71 2.07
N LYS A 270 7.30 -16.91 3.38
CA LYS A 270 8.22 -17.54 4.33
C LYS A 270 9.61 -16.89 4.36
N ILE A 271 9.66 -15.58 4.12
CA ILE A 271 10.92 -14.84 4.10
C ILE A 271 11.41 -14.68 5.53
N LYS A 272 12.58 -15.20 5.86
CA LYS A 272 13.11 -15.20 7.23
C LYS A 272 13.58 -13.80 7.65
N LYS A 273 12.65 -12.88 7.93
CA LYS A 273 12.88 -11.50 8.39
C LYS A 273 11.83 -11.16 9.42
N ASN A 274 12.24 -10.62 10.57
CA ASN A 274 11.27 -10.22 11.59
C ASN A 274 10.63 -8.90 11.16
N ALA A 275 9.30 -8.86 11.19
CA ALA A 275 8.53 -7.70 10.82
C ALA A 275 7.30 -7.59 11.70
N ALA A 276 6.84 -6.37 11.93
CA ALA A 276 5.58 -6.12 12.63
C ALA A 276 4.77 -5.05 11.90
N ALA A 277 3.46 -5.10 12.07
CA ALA A 277 2.56 -4.02 11.69
C ALA A 277 1.71 -3.61 12.90
N VAL A 278 1.49 -2.30 13.06
CA VAL A 278 0.60 -1.71 14.05
C VAL A 278 -0.47 -0.90 13.32
N MET A 279 -1.70 -1.38 13.35
CA MET A 279 -2.85 -0.70 12.75
C MET A 279 -3.51 0.18 13.81
N MET A 280 -3.57 1.49 13.57
CA MET A 280 -4.20 2.48 14.46
C MET A 280 -5.60 2.79 13.96
N ILE A 281 -6.61 2.04 14.44
CA ILE A 281 -7.93 1.97 13.82
C ILE A 281 -8.98 2.72 14.64
N THR A 282 -9.62 3.71 14.02
CA THR A 282 -10.79 4.45 14.54
C THR A 282 -11.51 5.08 13.34
N ASP A 283 -12.60 5.79 13.54
CA ASP A 283 -13.05 6.85 12.64
C ASP A 283 -12.82 8.22 13.29
N ASN A 284 -13.04 9.28 12.52
CA ASN A 284 -13.05 10.67 12.98
C ASN A 284 -14.42 11.26 12.69
N ARG A 285 -15.26 11.34 13.74
CA ARG A 285 -16.66 11.74 13.66
C ARG A 285 -16.95 13.01 14.44
N GLN A 286 -18.00 13.70 14.02
CA GLN A 286 -18.61 14.79 14.77
C GLN A 286 -19.75 14.26 15.65
N ASP A 287 -19.64 14.50 16.95
CA ASP A 287 -20.70 14.27 17.95
C ASP A 287 -20.50 15.25 19.13
N GLY A 288 -21.42 15.31 20.09
CA GLY A 288 -21.37 16.21 21.24
C GLY A 288 -20.15 16.02 22.16
N ASN A 289 -19.47 14.88 22.08
CA ASN A 289 -18.25 14.57 22.83
C ASN A 289 -16.95 14.66 21.99
N ALA A 290 -17.05 15.03 20.71
CA ALA A 290 -15.90 15.12 19.81
C ALA A 290 -14.81 16.06 20.37
N SER A 291 -13.56 15.78 20.01
CA SER A 291 -12.46 16.71 20.27
C SER A 291 -12.79 18.08 19.69
N LEU A 292 -12.39 19.14 20.38
CA LEU A 292 -12.51 20.52 19.92
C LEU A 292 -11.12 21.11 19.64
N PRO A 293 -11.02 22.11 18.77
CA PRO A 293 -9.87 23.00 18.73
C PRO A 293 -9.51 23.52 20.12
N GLU A 294 -8.22 23.75 20.36
CA GLU A 294 -7.63 24.21 21.62
C GLU A 294 -7.68 23.18 22.77
N ASN A 295 -8.22 21.97 22.52
CA ASN A 295 -8.13 20.89 23.51
C ASN A 295 -6.69 20.35 23.56
N VAL A 296 -6.20 20.11 24.78
CA VAL A 296 -4.89 19.52 25.01
C VAL A 296 -5.04 18.09 25.48
N TYR A 297 -4.33 17.16 24.83
CA TYR A 297 -4.31 15.75 25.21
C TYR A 297 -2.88 15.27 25.44
N GLN A 298 -2.73 14.32 26.36
CA GLN A 298 -1.45 13.66 26.59
C GLN A 298 -1.30 12.47 25.64
N ALA A 299 -0.18 12.40 24.92
CA ALA A 299 0.19 11.23 24.15
C ALA A 299 0.74 10.10 25.02
N MET A 300 0.77 8.88 24.48
CA MET A 300 1.44 7.72 25.10
C MET A 300 2.93 8.01 25.40
N SER A 301 3.55 8.88 24.60
CA SER A 301 4.93 9.33 24.80
C SER A 301 5.12 10.26 26.00
N GLY A 302 4.03 10.73 26.60
CA GLY A 302 4.06 11.75 27.64
C GLY A 302 4.21 13.18 27.09
N HIS A 303 4.20 13.41 25.78
CA HIS A 303 4.08 14.77 25.23
C HIS A 303 2.64 15.26 25.36
N SER A 304 2.46 16.54 25.67
CA SER A 304 1.18 17.23 25.56
C SER A 304 1.00 17.78 24.13
N VAL A 305 -0.17 17.57 23.55
CA VAL A 305 -0.50 18.04 22.19
C VAL A 305 -1.78 18.86 22.21
N GLU A 306 -1.68 20.11 21.79
CA GLU A 306 -2.82 20.97 21.48
C GLU A 306 -3.38 20.60 20.10
N VAL A 307 -4.66 20.23 20.09
CA VAL A 307 -5.41 19.95 18.87
C VAL A 307 -5.95 21.28 18.36
N THR A 308 -5.36 21.81 17.31
CA THR A 308 -5.77 23.08 16.67
C THR A 308 -6.68 22.83 15.46
N ASP A 309 -6.56 21.66 14.84
CA ASP A 309 -7.42 21.22 13.73
C ASP A 309 -7.76 19.73 13.88
N THR A 310 -9.04 19.39 14.04
CA THR A 310 -9.50 18.00 14.17
C THR A 310 -9.50 17.23 12.86
N ASP A 311 -9.25 17.87 11.71
CA ASP A 311 -9.01 17.23 10.39
C ASP A 311 -7.53 16.85 10.18
N ALA A 312 -6.68 17.16 11.16
CA ALA A 312 -5.30 16.68 11.25
C ALA A 312 -5.21 15.52 12.26
N GLU A 313 -6.15 14.58 12.21
CA GLU A 313 -6.30 13.44 13.11
C GLU A 313 -5.32 12.30 12.83
N GLY A 314 -4.96 12.09 11.55
CA GLY A 314 -4.13 10.96 11.16
C GLY A 314 -2.78 10.95 11.85
N ARG A 315 -2.17 12.12 12.04
CA ARG A 315 -0.88 12.24 12.74
C ARG A 315 -1.01 12.02 14.25
N LEU A 316 -2.17 12.29 14.84
CA LEU A 316 -2.47 12.03 16.25
C LEU A 316 -2.51 10.51 16.52
N VAL A 317 -3.27 9.76 15.71
CA VAL A 317 -3.35 8.30 15.89
C VAL A 317 -2.02 7.61 15.60
N LEU A 318 -1.27 8.10 14.61
CA LEU A 318 0.05 7.58 14.28
C LEU A 318 1.10 7.88 15.35
N ALA A 319 1.03 9.04 16.02
CA ALA A 319 1.95 9.39 17.09
C ALA A 319 1.94 8.35 18.22
N ASP A 320 0.75 7.98 18.72
CA ASP A 320 0.64 6.92 19.72
C ASP A 320 1.10 5.55 19.17
N GLY A 321 0.80 5.26 17.90
CA GLY A 321 1.19 4.00 17.25
C GLY A 321 2.70 3.86 17.04
N LEU A 322 3.37 4.94 16.63
CA LEU A 322 4.82 5.03 16.46
C LEU A 322 5.53 4.85 17.79
N TYR A 323 5.06 5.53 18.84
CA TYR A 323 5.66 5.41 20.15
C TYR A 323 5.43 4.02 20.76
N TYR A 324 4.24 3.45 20.58
CA TYR A 324 3.97 2.06 20.93
C TYR A 324 4.92 1.10 20.22
N ALA A 325 5.05 1.20 18.89
CA ALA A 325 5.92 0.33 18.12
C ALA A 325 7.37 0.47 18.59
N ALA A 326 7.86 1.71 18.75
CA ALA A 326 9.22 1.99 19.18
C ALA A 326 9.57 1.41 20.56
N THR A 327 8.61 1.44 21.51
CA THR A 327 8.87 1.07 22.91
C THR A 327 8.42 -0.34 23.30
N LYS A 328 7.43 -0.91 22.60
CA LYS A 328 6.87 -2.24 22.90
C LYS A 328 7.37 -3.32 21.94
N LEU A 329 7.67 -2.95 20.70
CA LEU A 329 8.16 -3.90 19.68
C LEU A 329 9.67 -3.79 19.45
N GLU A 330 10.29 -2.69 19.92
CA GLU A 330 11.72 -2.38 19.86
C GLU A 330 12.36 -2.64 18.49
N PRO A 331 11.80 -2.10 17.38
CA PRO A 331 12.33 -2.32 16.06
C PRO A 331 13.64 -1.56 15.84
N THR A 332 14.43 -2.04 14.88
CA THR A 332 15.63 -1.36 14.41
C THR A 332 15.34 -0.26 13.39
N ALA A 333 14.15 -0.29 12.77
CA ALA A 333 13.63 0.77 11.93
C ALA A 333 12.09 0.82 11.99
N LEU A 334 11.55 2.02 11.90
CA LEU A 334 10.13 2.32 11.78
C LEU A 334 9.81 2.76 10.35
N VAL A 335 8.66 2.33 9.88
CA VAL A 335 8.00 2.90 8.71
C VAL A 335 6.59 3.28 9.15
N ASP A 336 6.07 4.42 8.75
CA ASP A 336 4.63 4.63 8.74
C ASP A 336 4.08 4.80 7.33
N VAL A 337 2.80 4.45 7.17
CA VAL A 337 2.06 4.61 5.92
C VAL A 337 0.74 5.28 6.24
N ALA A 338 0.44 6.38 5.54
CA ALA A 338 -0.74 7.17 5.83
C ALA A 338 -1.26 7.94 4.61
N THR A 339 -2.57 8.00 4.46
CA THR A 339 -3.25 9.02 3.66
C THR A 339 -3.28 10.30 4.47
N LEU A 340 -2.16 11.03 4.55
CA LEU A 340 -1.97 12.00 5.63
C LEU A 340 -2.34 13.42 5.25
N THR A 341 -1.85 13.92 4.11
CA THR A 341 -1.96 15.36 3.82
C THR A 341 -2.51 15.65 2.43
N GLY A 342 -3.48 16.58 2.37
CA GLY A 342 -3.94 17.14 1.10
C GLY A 342 -2.86 17.96 0.38
N THR A 343 -1.87 18.48 1.11
CA THR A 343 -0.74 19.19 0.51
C THR A 343 0.18 18.25 -0.29
N MET A 344 0.37 17.00 0.13
CA MET A 344 1.11 16.01 -0.67
C MET A 344 0.44 15.76 -2.02
N VAL A 345 -0.89 15.66 -2.04
CA VAL A 345 -1.68 15.50 -3.27
C VAL A 345 -1.48 16.70 -4.20
N ARG A 346 -1.41 17.92 -3.67
CA ARG A 346 -1.15 19.13 -4.47
C ARG A 346 0.25 19.17 -5.06
N VAL A 347 1.25 18.63 -4.36
CA VAL A 347 2.66 18.67 -4.77
C VAL A 347 3.00 17.57 -5.78
N LEU A 348 2.60 16.32 -5.51
CA LEU A 348 2.99 15.15 -6.31
C LEU A 348 1.85 14.56 -7.16
N GLY A 349 0.61 15.05 -6.99
CA GLY A 349 -0.57 14.48 -7.63
C GLY A 349 -0.75 13.01 -7.26
N SER A 350 -1.15 12.21 -8.25
CA SER A 350 -1.28 10.74 -8.12
C SER A 350 -0.14 9.96 -8.78
N ALA A 351 0.97 10.64 -9.09
CA ALA A 351 2.08 10.03 -9.81
C ALA A 351 3.13 9.40 -8.88
N TYR A 352 3.38 10.03 -7.74
CA TYR A 352 4.39 9.61 -6.76
C TYR A 352 3.82 9.62 -5.35
N THR A 353 4.15 8.60 -4.57
CA THR A 353 4.02 8.63 -3.11
C THR A 353 5.13 9.50 -2.53
N GLY A 354 4.78 10.41 -1.61
CA GLY A 354 5.77 11.22 -0.90
C GLY A 354 6.38 10.45 0.25
N VAL A 355 7.71 10.45 0.34
CA VAL A 355 8.44 9.67 1.35
C VAL A 355 9.45 10.56 2.07
N TYR A 356 9.45 10.51 3.39
CA TYR A 356 10.46 11.14 4.23
C TYR A 356 11.31 10.07 4.89
N ALA A 357 12.57 10.38 5.15
CA ALA A 357 13.47 9.48 5.84
C ALA A 357 14.43 10.27 6.71
N THR A 358 14.62 9.81 7.94
CA THR A 358 15.51 10.41 8.93
C THR A 358 16.99 10.31 8.58
N ASP A 359 17.39 9.32 7.77
CA ASP A 359 18.76 9.18 7.27
C ASP A 359 18.84 8.63 5.83
N ASP A 360 19.98 8.87 5.18
CA ASP A 360 20.21 8.51 3.78
C ASP A 360 20.36 7.01 3.55
N LYS A 361 20.87 6.25 4.52
CA LYS A 361 21.06 4.80 4.35
C LYS A 361 19.71 4.11 4.31
N LEU A 362 18.82 4.48 5.24
CA LEU A 362 17.46 3.96 5.30
C LEU A 362 16.66 4.35 4.05
N TRP A 363 16.77 5.60 3.60
CA TRP A 363 16.18 6.05 2.33
C TRP A 363 16.65 5.20 1.14
N ASN A 364 17.97 4.99 1.01
CA ASN A 364 18.52 4.28 -0.14
C ASN A 364 18.05 2.83 -0.21
N LEU A 365 17.89 2.15 0.94
CA LEU A 365 17.29 0.81 1.02
C LEU A 365 15.84 0.83 0.55
N PHE A 366 15.04 1.78 1.06
CA PHE A 366 13.64 1.91 0.68
C PHE A 366 13.45 2.25 -0.80
N ASN A 367 14.27 3.16 -1.36
CA ASN A 367 14.21 3.53 -2.77
C ASN A 367 14.60 2.36 -3.69
N GLN A 368 15.56 1.53 -3.28
CA GLN A 368 15.88 0.29 -4.02
C GLN A 368 14.70 -0.67 -4.00
N ALA A 369 14.06 -0.84 -2.85
CA ALA A 369 12.85 -1.65 -2.72
C ALA A 369 11.69 -1.12 -3.56
N ALA A 370 11.50 0.20 -3.64
CA ALA A 370 10.47 0.81 -4.48
C ALA A 370 10.73 0.58 -5.98
N LYS A 371 11.98 0.68 -6.42
CA LYS A 371 12.40 0.34 -7.79
C LYS A 371 12.15 -1.14 -8.11
N ALA A 372 12.51 -2.04 -7.20
CA ALA A 372 12.22 -3.47 -7.32
C ALA A 372 10.69 -3.72 -7.34
N GLY A 373 9.94 -3.02 -6.48
CA GLY A 373 8.48 -3.01 -6.40
C GLY A 373 7.78 -2.48 -7.65
N ARG A 374 8.48 -1.69 -8.48
CA ARG A 374 7.93 -0.92 -9.60
C ARG A 374 6.89 0.11 -9.16
N GLU A 375 7.08 0.69 -7.99
CA GLU A 375 6.21 1.74 -7.44
C GLU A 375 6.97 3.06 -7.32
N LYS A 376 6.29 4.15 -7.70
CA LYS A 376 6.90 5.47 -7.83
C LYS A 376 6.86 6.19 -6.49
N VAL A 377 8.03 6.44 -5.93
CA VAL A 377 8.22 7.17 -4.66
C VAL A 377 9.13 8.37 -4.87
N TRP A 378 8.90 9.44 -4.11
CA TRP A 378 9.72 10.65 -4.17
C TRP A 378 10.16 11.06 -2.77
N ARG A 379 11.46 11.34 -2.59
CA ARG A 379 11.98 11.78 -1.28
C ARG A 379 11.66 13.25 -1.06
N MET A 380 10.99 13.53 0.04
CA MET A 380 10.67 14.86 0.52
C MET A 380 11.69 15.31 1.59
N PRO A 381 11.97 16.62 1.72
CA PRO A 381 12.96 17.12 2.67
C PRO A 381 12.43 17.06 4.12
N MET A 382 13.25 16.54 5.03
CA MET A 382 12.99 16.52 6.47
C MET A 382 13.99 17.47 7.15
N HIS A 383 13.55 18.68 7.48
CA HIS A 383 14.39 19.76 8.02
C HIS A 383 13.72 20.41 9.24
N ASN A 384 14.51 20.89 10.20
CA ASN A 384 13.99 21.45 11.45
C ASN A 384 13.16 22.72 11.25
N ASP A 385 13.39 23.50 10.19
CA ASP A 385 12.56 24.67 9.86
C ASP A 385 11.08 24.31 9.64
N PHE A 386 10.78 23.07 9.24
CA PHE A 386 9.39 22.60 9.13
C PHE A 386 8.77 22.18 10.46
N HIS A 387 9.58 22.04 11.50
CA HIS A 387 9.13 21.65 12.84
C HIS A 387 8.73 22.86 13.70
N GLU A 388 9.24 24.06 13.39
CA GLU A 388 8.95 25.30 14.15
C GLU A 388 7.44 25.48 14.39
N ALA A 389 6.64 25.31 13.33
CA ALA A 389 5.19 25.43 13.37
C ALA A 389 4.50 24.44 14.34
N ASN A 390 5.11 23.28 14.59
CA ASN A 390 4.58 22.30 15.55
C ASN A 390 4.87 22.72 17.00
N THR A 391 5.86 23.58 17.26
CA THR A 391 6.30 23.97 18.61
C THR A 391 5.75 25.33 19.07
N GLU A 392 4.80 25.89 18.33
CA GLU A 392 4.23 27.23 18.59
C GLU A 392 3.16 27.25 19.69
N SER A 393 2.74 26.08 20.22
CA SER A 393 1.69 26.03 21.25
C SER A 393 2.14 26.80 22.50
N LEU A 394 1.21 27.57 23.08
CA LEU A 394 1.44 28.26 24.34
C LEU A 394 1.07 27.42 25.56
N VAL A 395 0.36 26.30 25.36
CA VAL A 395 -0.27 25.50 26.42
C VAL A 395 0.13 24.02 26.39
N ALA A 396 0.80 23.56 25.34
CA ALA A 396 1.24 22.19 25.14
C ALA A 396 2.66 22.14 24.55
N ASP A 397 3.27 20.95 24.54
CA ASP A 397 4.60 20.76 23.94
C ASP A 397 4.55 20.87 22.41
N LEU A 398 3.44 20.46 21.80
CA LEU A 398 3.24 20.44 20.35
C LEU A 398 1.82 20.89 19.96
N ASN A 399 1.70 21.47 18.76
CA ASN A 399 0.46 21.58 18.00
C ASN A 399 0.35 20.43 17.00
N ASN A 400 -0.85 19.87 16.81
CA ASN A 400 -1.04 18.89 15.73
C ASN A 400 -1.04 19.56 14.34
N TYR A 401 -1.51 20.80 14.25
CA TYR A 401 -1.52 21.59 13.02
C TYR A 401 -1.18 23.05 13.33
N SER A 402 -0.61 23.76 12.35
CA SER A 402 -0.46 25.20 12.44
C SER A 402 -0.66 25.83 11.06
N SER A 403 -1.43 26.92 11.04
CA SER A 403 -1.66 27.72 9.84
C SER A 403 -0.50 28.66 9.51
N SER A 404 0.48 28.82 10.41
CA SER A 404 1.70 29.59 10.16
C SER A 404 2.62 28.86 9.16
N GLY A 405 2.63 27.53 9.23
CA GLY A 405 3.39 26.65 8.36
C GLY A 405 2.73 26.50 6.98
N LYS A 406 3.36 27.00 5.93
CA LYS A 406 2.83 26.89 4.55
C LYS A 406 2.97 25.50 3.92
N SER A 407 3.67 24.57 4.57
CA SER A 407 3.92 23.21 4.06
C SER A 407 3.51 22.14 5.05
N ASP A 408 2.20 21.88 5.13
CA ASP A 408 1.62 20.90 6.06
C ASP A 408 2.22 19.49 5.90
N CYS A 409 2.51 19.03 4.68
CA CYS A 409 3.12 17.71 4.49
C CYS A 409 4.50 17.57 5.14
N ASN A 410 5.29 18.65 5.21
CA ASN A 410 6.59 18.62 5.88
C ASN A 410 6.43 18.74 7.40
N SER A 411 5.55 19.62 7.89
CA SER A 411 5.32 19.77 9.33
C SER A 411 4.68 18.51 9.93
N ALA A 412 3.78 17.84 9.21
CA ALA A 412 3.21 16.55 9.58
C ALA A 412 4.30 15.46 9.74
N ALA A 413 5.23 15.37 8.79
CA ALA A 413 6.35 14.43 8.87
C ALA A 413 7.27 14.75 10.08
N MET A 414 7.49 16.03 10.36
CA MET A 414 8.25 16.47 11.54
C MET A 414 7.50 16.24 12.85
N PHE A 415 6.17 16.33 12.86
CA PHE A 415 5.34 15.98 14.02
C PHE A 415 5.49 14.49 14.36
N LEU A 416 5.33 13.62 13.36
CA LEU A 416 5.46 12.17 13.53
C LEU A 416 6.85 11.75 14.05
N LYS A 417 7.91 12.45 13.60
CA LYS A 417 9.29 12.18 14.00
C LYS A 417 9.49 12.23 15.52
N GLU A 418 8.78 13.11 16.24
CA GLU A 418 8.89 13.24 17.71
C GLU A 418 8.49 11.97 18.46
N PHE A 419 7.59 11.17 17.87
CA PHE A 419 7.03 9.97 18.49
C PHE A 419 7.78 8.69 18.13
N THR A 420 8.92 8.79 17.44
CA THR A 420 9.72 7.63 16.99
C THR A 420 10.63 7.05 18.07
N ASN A 421 10.74 7.71 19.23
CA ASN A 421 11.72 7.39 20.28
C ASN A 421 13.15 7.23 19.72
N LYS A 422 13.52 8.08 18.74
CA LYS A 422 14.81 8.10 18.05
C LYS A 422 15.15 6.85 17.22
N VAL A 423 14.20 5.95 17.00
CA VAL A 423 14.37 4.83 16.07
C VAL A 423 14.44 5.37 14.64
N PRO A 424 15.37 4.90 13.77
CA PRO A 424 15.41 5.29 12.36
C PRO A 424 14.06 5.11 11.69
N PHE A 425 13.60 6.15 11.00
CA PHE A 425 12.21 6.30 10.61
C PHE A 425 12.04 6.72 9.14
N ILE A 426 11.03 6.13 8.49
CA ILE A 426 10.47 6.53 7.19
C ILE A 426 8.98 6.87 7.36
N HIS A 427 8.55 8.00 6.83
CA HIS A 427 7.13 8.34 6.68
C HIS A 427 6.72 8.24 5.21
N CYS A 428 5.63 7.52 4.92
CA CYS A 428 5.06 7.39 3.57
C CYS A 428 3.67 8.03 3.50
N ASP A 429 3.58 9.19 2.85
CA ASP A 429 2.30 9.86 2.57
C ASP A 429 1.73 9.36 1.22
N VAL A 430 0.77 8.45 1.32
CA VAL A 430 0.07 7.82 0.20
C VAL A 430 -1.24 8.53 -0.17
N ALA A 431 -1.52 9.73 0.36
CA ALA A 431 -2.78 10.43 0.12
C ALA A 431 -3.13 10.58 -1.37
N GLY A 432 -2.14 10.86 -2.23
CA GLY A 432 -2.34 11.00 -3.68
C GLY A 432 -2.45 9.68 -4.45
N THR A 433 -2.04 8.56 -3.85
CA THR A 433 -1.79 7.29 -4.55
C THR A 433 -2.57 6.09 -4.00
N ALA A 434 -3.15 6.18 -2.81
CA ALA A 434 -3.91 5.10 -2.18
C ALA A 434 -5.18 4.75 -2.97
N ASP A 435 -5.85 5.78 -3.49
CA ASP A 435 -6.91 5.67 -4.49
C ASP A 435 -6.66 6.64 -5.66
N ILE A 436 -7.18 6.29 -6.83
CA ILE A 436 -7.17 7.17 -8.00
C ILE A 436 -8.57 7.21 -8.57
N LYS A 437 -9.22 8.37 -8.47
CA LYS A 437 -10.61 8.59 -8.95
C LYS A 437 -11.58 7.58 -8.32
N GLY A 438 -11.44 7.33 -7.02
CA GLY A 438 -12.30 6.41 -6.30
C GLY A 438 -12.03 4.93 -6.61
N LYS A 439 -10.88 4.60 -7.22
CA LYS A 439 -10.43 3.22 -7.40
C LYS A 439 -9.27 2.91 -6.46
N PRO A 440 -9.39 1.91 -5.57
CA PRO A 440 -8.30 1.54 -4.67
C PRO A 440 -7.12 0.95 -5.45
N GLN A 441 -5.91 1.34 -5.07
CA GLN A 441 -4.67 0.91 -5.74
C GLN A 441 -3.89 -0.16 -4.97
N GLY A 442 -3.98 -0.19 -3.63
CA GLY A 442 -3.11 -1.03 -2.79
C GLY A 442 -1.62 -0.66 -2.90
N VAL A 443 -1.32 0.62 -3.10
CA VAL A 443 0.05 1.13 -3.29
C VAL A 443 0.96 0.80 -2.10
N LEU A 444 2.26 0.73 -2.38
CA LEU A 444 3.36 0.39 -1.47
C LEU A 444 3.42 -1.04 -0.96
N VAL A 445 2.43 -1.90 -1.21
CA VAL A 445 2.49 -3.30 -0.75
C VAL A 445 3.73 -4.00 -1.31
N ASP A 446 4.01 -3.85 -2.60
CA ASP A 446 5.20 -4.43 -3.24
C ASP A 446 6.47 -3.83 -2.66
N THR A 447 6.55 -2.50 -2.58
CA THR A 447 7.70 -1.77 -2.02
C THR A 447 8.02 -2.23 -0.60
N LEU A 448 7.00 -2.35 0.26
CA LEU A 448 7.18 -2.74 1.65
C LEU A 448 7.59 -4.21 1.77
N VAL A 449 7.03 -5.12 0.97
CA VAL A 449 7.49 -6.52 0.95
C VAL A 449 8.95 -6.60 0.52
N GLU A 450 9.34 -5.89 -0.55
CA GLU A 450 10.74 -5.86 -1.01
C GLU A 450 11.68 -5.20 0.02
N PHE A 451 11.21 -4.15 0.71
CA PHE A 451 11.95 -3.47 1.75
C PHE A 451 12.18 -4.40 2.94
N LEU A 452 11.12 -5.00 3.48
CA LEU A 452 11.20 -5.97 4.57
C LEU A 452 12.10 -7.18 4.22
N ALA A 453 12.00 -7.68 2.99
CA ALA A 453 12.78 -8.82 2.53
C ALA A 453 14.29 -8.52 2.44
N SER A 454 14.63 -7.31 1.98
CA SER A 454 16.02 -6.87 1.80
C SER A 454 16.65 -6.26 3.06
N TYR A 455 15.83 -5.79 4.01
CA TYR A 455 16.30 -5.06 5.19
C TYR A 455 17.27 -5.86 6.05
N GLN A 456 18.41 -5.23 6.35
CA GLN A 456 19.47 -5.73 7.23
C GLN A 456 20.16 -4.53 7.88
N VAL A 457 20.34 -4.57 9.20
CA VAL A 457 21.22 -3.62 9.86
C VAL A 457 22.65 -4.01 9.48
N LYS A 458 23.34 -3.18 8.70
CA LYS A 458 24.78 -3.36 8.51
C LYS A 458 25.43 -3.22 9.88
N LYS A 459 26.02 -4.30 10.40
CA LYS A 459 26.93 -4.20 11.55
C LYS A 459 27.99 -3.18 11.19
N VAL A 460 28.06 -2.09 11.95
CA VAL A 460 29.22 -1.20 11.90
C VAL A 460 30.38 -2.06 12.40
N SER A 461 31.25 -2.46 11.46
CA SER A 461 32.51 -3.15 11.75
C SER A 461 33.47 -2.22 12.47
#